data_AF-A0A5C4R170-F1
#
_entry.id   AF-A0A5C4R170-F1
#
_cell.length_a   1.000
_cell.length_b   1.000
_cell.length_c   1.000
_cell.angle_alpha   90.00
_cell.angle_beta   90.00
_cell.angle_gamma   90.00
#
_symmetry.space_group_name_H-M   'P 1'
#
loop_
_entity.id
_entity.type
_entity.pdbx_description
1 polymer ?
#
loop_
_entity_poly.entity_id
_entity_poly.type
_entity_poly.pdbx_seq_one_letter_code
_entity_poly.pdbx_strand_id
1 'polypeptide(L)' 'MPEPDPDPATLRGALVDALDEAAVLRDLLGLVFWAAEAVPGPKAAPLTRGALLALDRLDLLVGHLETARAHIAASPKDTR' A
#
# COMPACT_ATOMS: atom_id res chain seq x y z
N MET A 1 31.20 2.37 7.51
CA MET A 1 31.03 3.00 6.19
C MET A 1 29.56 3.34 6.06
N PRO A 2 29.15 4.57 5.69
CA PRO A 2 27.75 4.85 5.39
C PRO A 2 27.34 4.02 4.16
N GLU A 3 26.14 3.44 4.18
CA GLU A 3 25.54 2.86 2.97
C GLU A 3 25.41 3.96 1.91
N PRO A 4 25.69 3.67 0.64
CA PRO A 4 25.43 4.64 -0.43
C PRO A 4 23.94 4.96 -0.47
N ASP A 5 23.60 6.25 -0.51
CA ASP A 5 22.21 6.67 -0.69
C ASP A 5 21.63 6.00 -1.95
N PRO A 6 20.46 5.36 -1.85
CA PRO A 6 19.88 4.63 -2.97
C PRO A 6 19.59 5.58 -4.14
N ASP A 7 19.97 5.17 -5.36
CA ASP A 7 19.71 5.94 -6.58
C ASP A 7 18.20 6.25 -6.70
N PRO A 8 17.81 7.52 -6.95
CA PRO A 8 16.43 7.90 -7.20
C PRO A 8 15.67 7.03 -8.22
N ALA A 9 16.35 6.47 -9.22
CA ALA A 9 15.71 5.54 -10.16
C ALA A 9 15.29 4.22 -9.49
N THR A 10 16.14 3.68 -8.61
CA THR A 10 15.85 2.48 -7.82
C THR A 10 14.71 2.72 -6.83
N LEU A 11 14.73 3.88 -6.14
CA LEU A 11 13.64 4.29 -5.25
C LEU A 11 12.30 4.44 -5.99
N ARG A 12 12.33 5.00 -7.20
CA ARG A 12 11.12 5.15 -8.02
C ARG A 12 10.56 3.80 -8.44
N GLY A 13 11.42 2.86 -8.84
CA GLY A 13 11.02 1.48 -9.14
C GLY A 13 10.36 0.80 -7.94
N ALA A 14 11.04 0.84 -6.78
CA ALA A 14 10.51 0.25 -5.56
C ALA A 14 9.15 0.84 -5.12
N LEU A 15 8.92 2.14 -5.37
CA LEU A 15 7.62 2.76 -5.08
C LEU A 15 6.51 2.33 -6.04
N VAL A 16 6.83 2.08 -7.32
CA VAL A 16 5.86 1.51 -8.26
C VAL A 16 5.49 0.10 -7.82
N ASP A 17 6.48 -0.74 -7.55
CA ASP A 17 6.25 -2.11 -7.08
C ASP A 17 5.42 -2.13 -5.78
N ALA A 18 5.71 -1.23 -4.84
CA ALA A 18 4.95 -1.13 -3.59
C ALA A 18 3.49 -0.70 -3.79
N LEU A 19 3.22 0.17 -4.76
CA LEU A 19 1.86 0.59 -5.11
C LEU A 19 1.08 -0.54 -5.81
N ASP A 20 1.75 -1.29 -6.68
CA ASP A 20 1.17 -2.46 -7.35
C ASP A 20 0.82 -3.57 -6.33
N GLU A 21 1.73 -3.87 -5.40
CA GLU A 21 1.46 -4.80 -4.30
C GLU A 21 0.32 -4.31 -3.39
N ALA A 22 0.24 -3.00 -3.12
CA ALA A 22 -0.88 -2.44 -2.36
C ALA A 22 -2.22 -2.60 -3.09
N ALA A 23 -2.25 -2.51 -4.42
CA ALA A 23 -3.46 -2.78 -5.21
C ALA A 23 -3.89 -4.27 -5.07
N VAL A 24 -2.95 -5.20 -5.16
CA VAL A 24 -3.22 -6.63 -4.96
C VAL A 24 -3.74 -6.90 -3.54
N LEU A 25 -3.13 -6.31 -2.51
CA LEU A 25 -3.60 -6.44 -1.13
C LEU A 25 -5.01 -5.89 -0.94
N ARG A 26 -5.37 -4.81 -1.63
CA ARG A 26 -6.73 -4.24 -1.59
C ARG A 26 -7.75 -5.24 -2.11
N ASP A 27 -7.45 -5.87 -3.24
CA ASP A 27 -8.33 -6.87 -3.85
C ASP A 27 -8.48 -8.10 -2.94
N LEU A 28 -7.37 -8.60 -2.37
CA LEU A 28 -7.40 -9.72 -1.44
C LEU A 28 -8.24 -9.41 -0.19
N LEU A 29 -8.09 -8.24 0.40
CA LEU A 29 -8.89 -7.81 1.55
C LEU A 29 -10.37 -7.64 1.18
N GLY A 30 -10.67 -7.17 -0.02
CA GLY A 30 -12.02 -7.15 -0.56
C GLY A 30 -12.62 -8.56 -0.62
N LEU A 31 -11.88 -9.54 -1.13
CA LEU A 31 -12.32 -10.95 -1.15
C LEU A 31 -12.55 -11.50 0.26
N VAL A 32 -11.67 -11.17 1.22
CA VAL A 32 -11.83 -11.57 2.63
C VAL A 32 -13.10 -10.96 3.24
N PHE A 33 -13.37 -9.69 2.95
CA PHE A 33 -14.61 -9.03 3.37
C PHE A 33 -15.84 -9.76 2.81
N TRP A 34 -15.88 -10.01 1.50
CA TRP A 34 -16.97 -10.75 0.86
C TRP A 34 -17.15 -12.15 1.43
N ALA A 35 -16.05 -12.87 1.67
CA ALA A 35 -16.08 -14.18 2.30
C ALA A 35 -16.62 -14.11 3.73
N ALA A 36 -16.24 -13.10 4.52
CA ALA A 36 -16.73 -12.90 5.87
C ALA A 36 -18.25 -12.62 5.90
N GLU A 37 -18.75 -11.81 4.98
CA GLU A 37 -20.19 -11.54 4.84
C GLU A 37 -21.00 -12.79 4.47
N ALA A 38 -20.39 -13.75 3.78
CA ALA A 38 -21.03 -15.03 3.45
C ALA A 38 -21.04 -16.04 4.62
N VAL A 39 -20.28 -15.79 5.70
CA VAL A 39 -20.25 -16.67 6.88
C VAL A 39 -21.46 -16.41 7.77
N PRO A 40 -22.28 -17.42 8.09
CA PRO A 40 -23.38 -17.22 9.03
C PRO A 40 -22.88 -17.17 10.48
N GLY A 41 -23.54 -16.33 11.28
CA GLY A 41 -23.39 -16.32 12.73
C GLY A 41 -22.31 -15.38 13.27
N PRO A 42 -22.03 -15.43 14.58
CA PRO A 42 -21.31 -14.38 15.30
C PRO A 42 -19.83 -14.24 14.92
N LYS A 43 -19.27 -15.21 14.18
CA LYS A 43 -17.88 -15.18 13.70
C LYS A 43 -17.67 -14.26 12.50
N ALA A 44 -18.72 -13.91 11.77
CA ALA A 44 -18.63 -13.02 10.62
C ALA A 44 -18.27 -11.58 11.03
N ALA A 45 -18.93 -11.06 12.07
CA ALA A 45 -18.78 -9.65 12.46
C ALA A 45 -17.32 -9.25 12.82
N PRO A 46 -16.53 -10.05 13.56
CA PRO A 46 -15.11 -9.74 13.76
C PRO A 46 -14.27 -9.80 12.48
N LEU A 47 -14.56 -10.73 11.57
CA LEU A 47 -13.83 -10.88 10.30
C LEU A 47 -14.11 -9.70 9.36
N THR A 48 -15.39 -9.35 9.17
CA THR A 48 -15.81 -8.17 8.40
C THR A 48 -15.15 -6.91 8.95
N ARG A 49 -15.17 -6.71 10.27
CA ARG A 49 -14.53 -5.55 10.91
C ARG A 49 -13.01 -5.55 10.72
N GLY A 50 -12.36 -6.70 10.83
CA GLY A 50 -10.92 -6.84 10.60
C GLY A 50 -10.54 -6.49 9.17
N ALA A 51 -11.31 -6.97 8.18
CA ALA A 51 -11.09 -6.66 6.76
C ALA A 51 -11.26 -5.16 6.47
N LEU A 52 -12.31 -4.53 7.01
CA LEU A 52 -12.52 -3.08 6.86
C LEU A 52 -11.38 -2.25 7.50
N LEU A 53 -10.92 -2.63 8.70
CA LEU A 53 -9.80 -1.96 9.34
C LEU A 53 -8.51 -2.13 8.54
N ALA A 54 -8.24 -3.32 8.00
CA ALA A 54 -7.07 -3.56 7.17
C ALA A 54 -7.11 -2.72 5.87
N LEU A 55 -8.29 -2.59 5.25
CA LEU A 55 -8.50 -1.74 4.07
C LEU A 55 -8.21 -0.27 4.40
N ASP A 56 -8.73 0.25 5.51
CA ASP A 56 -8.45 1.63 5.95
C ASP A 56 -6.95 1.90 6.15
N ARG A 57 -6.24 0.96 6.81
CA ARG A 57 -4.80 1.10 7.02
C ARG A 57 -4.00 0.98 5.73
N LEU A 58 -4.46 0.18 4.77
CA LEU A 58 -3.87 0.08 3.45
C LEU A 58 -4.08 1.36 2.65
N ASP A 59 -5.26 1.97 2.70
CA ASP A 59 -5.54 3.26 2.05
C ASP A 59 -4.61 4.38 2.57
N LEU A 60 -4.38 4.41 3.90
CA LEU A 60 -3.41 5.31 4.50
C LEU A 60 -1.97 5.06 4.00
N LEU A 61 -1.56 3.79 3.91
CA LEU A 61 -0.24 3.43 3.41
C LEU A 61 -0.05 3.86 1.96
N VAL A 62 -1.04 3.62 1.10
CA VAL A 62 -1.05 4.08 -0.30
C VAL A 62 -0.88 5.59 -0.37
N GLY A 63 -1.59 6.36 0.47
CA GLY A 63 -1.42 7.82 0.54
C GLY A 63 0.01 8.24 0.88
N HIS A 64 0.68 7.54 1.80
CA HIS A 64 2.09 7.81 2.12
C HIS A 64 3.03 7.45 0.96
N LEU A 65 2.81 6.32 0.27
CA LEU A 65 3.60 5.90 -0.88
C LEU A 65 3.46 6.88 -2.05
N GLU A 66 2.24 7.33 -2.33
CA GLU A 66 1.95 8.35 -3.34
C GLU A 66 2.63 9.68 -3.04
N THR A 67 2.61 10.09 -1.77
CA THR A 67 3.32 11.29 -1.30
C THR A 67 4.84 11.14 -1.50
N ALA A 68 5.41 9.98 -1.15
CA ALA A 68 6.83 9.70 -1.37
C ALA A 68 7.19 9.72 -2.87
N ARG A 69 6.33 9.14 -3.71
CA ARG A 69 6.47 9.15 -5.17
C ARG A 69 6.47 10.56 -5.73
N ALA A 70 5.56 11.41 -5.26
CA ALA A 70 5.50 12.81 -5.64
C ALA A 70 6.77 13.59 -5.24
N HIS A 71 7.30 13.37 -4.03
CA HIS A 71 8.55 14.00 -3.59
C HIS A 71 9.76 13.59 -4.43
N ILE A 72 9.87 12.31 -4.81
CA ILE A 72 10.95 11.82 -5.68
C ILE A 72 10.79 12.33 -7.12
N ALA A 73 9.55 12.51 -7.59
CA ALA A 73 9.28 13.11 -8.90
C ALA A 73 9.61 14.61 -8.92
N ALA A 74 9.36 15.32 -7.83
CA ALA A 74 9.63 16.75 -7.67
C ALA A 74 11.10 17.05 -7.33
N SER A 75 11.88 16.07 -6.87
CA SER A 75 13.30 16.24 -6.60
C SER A 75 14.05 16.48 -7.91
N PRO A 76 14.61 17.68 -8.13
CA PRO A 76 15.34 17.99 -9.35
C PRO A 76 16.60 17.14 -9.39
N LYS A 77 16.72 16.25 -10.38
CA LYS A 77 18.04 15.80 -10.82
C LYS A 77 18.76 17.03 -11.35
N ASP A 78 19.91 17.36 -10.74
CA ASP A 78 21.04 18.06 -11.34
C ASP A 78 20.71 18.76 -12.68
N THR A 79 20.34 20.04 -12.63
CA THR A 79 20.71 20.95 -13.72
C THR A 79 22.23 21.03 -13.75
N ARG A 80 22.86 20.13 -14.50
CA ARG A 80 24.26 20.21 -14.88
C ARG A 80 24.39 20.09 -16.38
#